data_AF-A0A9D7L876-F1
#
_entry.id   AF-A0A9D7L876-F1
#
_cell.length_a   1.000
_cell.length_b   1.000
_cell.length_c   1.000
_cell.angle_alpha   90.00
_cell.angle_beta   90.00
_cell.angle_gamma   90.00
#
_symmetry.space_group_name_H-M   'P 1'
#
loop_
_entity.id
_entity.type
_entity.pdbx_description
1 polymer ?
#
loop_
_entity_poly.entity_id
_entity_poly.type
_entity_poly.pdbx_seq_one_letter_code
_entity_poly.pdbx_strand_id
1 'polypeptide(L)' 'MTTWKIEITEPHSGELGEAILHEDHGFAMEEYTYETGHKMEVAVHDTHDEHWHIFTDLDSGHRFKIPPEKYRKL' A
#
# COMPACT_ATOMS: atom_id res chain seq x y z
N MET A 1 4.28 15.70 -2.15
CA MET A 1 4.13 14.22 -2.13
C MET A 1 5.00 13.65 -3.22
N THR A 2 5.76 12.60 -2.92
CA THR A 2 6.63 11.93 -3.88
C THR A 2 5.89 10.71 -4.40
N THR A 3 5.91 10.47 -5.71
CA THR A 3 5.34 9.27 -6.32
C THR A 3 6.43 8.30 -6.73
N TRP A 4 6.22 7.01 -6.48
CA TRP A 4 7.10 5.93 -6.92
C TRP A 4 6.37 4.98 -7.84
N LYS A 5 7.12 4.34 -8.72
CA LYS A 5 6.68 3.14 -9.40
C LYS A 5 7.23 1.94 -8.63
N ILE A 6 6.36 1.04 -8.22
CA ILE A 6 6.76 -0.16 -7.48
C ILE A 6 6.25 -1.42 -8.19
N GLU A 7 6.96 -2.52 -7.98
CA GLU A 7 6.52 -3.86 -8.35
C GLU A 7 6.41 -4.70 -7.07
N ILE A 8 5.27 -5.35 -6.90
CA ILE A 8 5.01 -6.28 -5.81
C ILE A 8 5.81 -7.56 -6.08
N THR A 9 6.73 -7.92 -5.19
CA THR A 9 7.61 -9.08 -5.35
C THR A 9 6.99 -10.36 -4.78
N GLU A 10 6.08 -10.22 -3.82
CA GLU A 10 5.38 -11.33 -3.17
C GLU A 10 3.89 -10.99 -3.01
N PRO A 11 2.98 -11.99 -3.03
CA PRO A 11 1.56 -11.71 -2.89
C PRO A 11 1.27 -10.97 -1.59
N HIS A 12 0.50 -9.90 -1.68
CA HIS A 12 0.19 -9.05 -0.54
C HIS A 12 -1.27 -8.63 -0.54
N SER A 13 -1.94 -8.86 0.59
CA SER A 13 -3.31 -8.44 0.83
C SER A 13 -3.44 -7.76 2.19
N GLY A 14 -4.49 -6.97 2.35
CA GLY A 14 -4.81 -6.31 3.60
C GLY A 14 -6.16 -5.60 3.53
N GLU A 15 -6.56 -5.01 4.65
CA GLU A 15 -7.84 -4.33 4.77
C GLU A 15 -7.72 -2.86 4.32
N LEU A 16 -8.71 -2.39 3.57
CA LEU A 16 -8.82 -0.97 3.22
C LEU A 16 -9.12 -0.16 4.49
N GLY A 17 -8.27 0.83 4.76
CA GLY A 17 -8.35 1.65 5.97
C GLY A 17 -7.34 1.27 7.06
N GLU A 18 -6.64 0.15 6.93
CA GLU A 18 -5.60 -0.28 7.87
C GLU A 18 -4.43 0.73 8.00
N ALA A 19 -4.24 1.55 6.96
CA ALA A 19 -3.22 2.59 6.89
C ALA A 19 -3.74 4.00 7.24
N ILE A 20 -4.97 4.13 7.75
CA ILE A 20 -5.58 5.40 8.17
C ILE A 20 -5.80 5.36 9.69
N LEU A 21 -5.35 6.40 10.41
CA LEU A 21 -5.56 6.53 11.86
C LEU A 21 -7.06 6.64 12.17
N HIS A 22 -7.48 5.82 13.13
CA HIS A 22 -8.83 5.39 13.49
C HIS A 22 -9.82 6.46 14.03
N GLU A 23 -10.00 7.61 13.37
CA GLU A 23 -11.06 8.56 13.78
C GLU A 23 -12.26 8.69 12.82
N ASP A 24 -12.21 8.14 11.60
CA ASP A 24 -13.30 8.35 10.61
C ASP A 24 -13.71 7.12 9.79
N HIS A 25 -13.42 5.89 10.21
CA HIS A 25 -13.77 4.70 9.40
C HIS A 25 -15.17 4.16 9.75
N GLY A 26 -16.17 4.61 8.99
CA GLY A 26 -17.40 3.86 8.76
C GLY A 26 -17.07 2.55 8.03
N PHE A 27 -17.41 1.43 8.66
CA PHE A 27 -17.34 0.04 8.16
C PHE A 27 -17.17 -0.11 6.64
N ALA A 28 -15.93 -0.28 6.17
CA ALA A 28 -15.67 -0.80 4.83
C ALA A 28 -14.81 -2.06 4.99
N MET A 29 -15.48 -3.22 4.92
CA MET A 29 -14.90 -4.57 4.92
C MET A 29 -14.33 -4.93 3.53
N GLU A 30 -13.63 -4.00 2.89
CA GLU A 30 -13.06 -4.22 1.56
C GLU A 30 -11.58 -4.55 1.68
N GLU A 31 -11.16 -5.66 1.08
CA GLU A 31 -9.77 -6.14 1.09
C GLU A 31 -9.10 -5.77 -0.24
N TYR A 32 -7.86 -5.31 -0.20
CA TYR A 32 -7.03 -5.23 -1.40
C TYR A 32 -6.18 -6.49 -1.52
N THR A 33 -5.93 -6.93 -2.75
CA THR A 33 -5.02 -8.04 -3.04
C THR A 33 -4.16 -7.68 -4.24
N TYR A 34 -2.85 -7.79 -4.07
CA TYR A 34 -1.87 -7.62 -5.12
C TYR A 34 -1.12 -8.93 -5.35
N GLU A 35 -1.02 -9.31 -6.62
CA GLU A 35 -0.29 -10.50 -7.04
C GLU A 35 1.20 -10.17 -7.23
N THR A 36 2.06 -11.19 -7.13
CA THR A 36 3.48 -11.06 -7.50
C THR A 36 3.62 -10.59 -8.95
N GLY A 37 4.52 -9.63 -9.17
CA GLY A 37 4.76 -9.00 -10.46
C GLY A 37 3.80 -7.86 -10.79
N HIS A 38 2.83 -7.56 -9.92
CA HIS A 38 1.94 -6.42 -10.11
C HIS A 38 2.71 -5.11 -10.02
N LYS A 39 2.56 -4.25 -11.02
CA LYS A 39 3.25 -2.95 -11.12
C LYS A 39 2.26 -1.83 -10.98
N MET A 40 2.51 -0.93 -10.05
CA MET A 40 1.62 0.18 -9.75
C MET A 40 2.41 1.46 -9.52
N GLU A 41 1.73 2.59 -9.68
CA GLU A 41 2.23 3.89 -9.26
C GLU A 41 1.60 4.24 -7.91
N VAL A 42 2.45 4.63 -6.96
CA VAL A 42 2.05 4.90 -5.59
C VAL A 42 2.47 6.29 -5.15
N ALA A 43 1.61 6.96 -4.40
CA ALA A 43 2.02 8.10 -3.58
C ALA A 43 2.65 7.60 -2.27
N VAL A 44 3.84 8.11 -1.96
CA VAL A 44 4.60 7.74 -0.77
C VAL A 44 4.15 8.60 0.41
N HIS A 45 3.68 7.94 1.48
CA HIS A 45 3.28 8.59 2.72
C HIS A 45 4.30 8.41 3.82
N ASP A 46 4.69 7.16 4.12
CA ASP A 46 5.72 6.87 5.10
C ASP A 46 6.56 5.67 4.67
N THR A 47 7.88 5.81 4.76
CA THR A 47 8.85 4.74 4.50
C THR A 47 9.98 4.77 5.52
N HIS A 48 9.72 5.32 6.71
CA HIS A 48 10.72 5.44 7.76
C HIS A 48 10.71 4.20 8.67
N ASP A 49 9.56 3.55 8.80
CA ASP A 49 9.41 2.32 9.56
C ASP A 49 10.03 1.13 8.80
N GLU A 50 10.85 0.35 9.50
CA GLU A 50 11.59 -0.77 8.94
C GLU A 50 10.72 -2.01 8.65
N HIS A 51 9.52 -2.07 9.22
CA HIS A 51 8.58 -3.19 9.06
C HIS A 51 7.46 -2.86 8.07
N TRP A 52 7.02 -1.60 8.00
CA TRP A 52 5.84 -1.21 7.23
C TRP A 52 6.03 0.13 6.51
N HIS A 53 5.81 0.11 5.20
CA HIS A 53 5.70 1.32 4.41
C HIS A 53 4.26 1.60 4.03
N ILE A 54 3.89 2.88 3.98
CA ILE A 54 2.54 3.35 3.70
C ILE A 54 2.53 4.03 2.34
N PHE A 55 1.66 3.52 1.48
CA PHE A 55 1.47 3.97 0.11
C PHE A 55 0.01 4.23 -0.19
N THR A 56 -0.26 5.08 -1.16
CA THR A 56 -1.59 5.17 -1.80
C THR A 56 -1.45 4.76 -3.25
N ASP A 57 -2.16 3.72 -3.64
CA ASP A 57 -2.25 3.27 -5.03
C ASP A 57 -2.98 4.34 -5.85
N LEU A 58 -2.33 4.83 -6.90
CA LEU A 58 -2.87 5.94 -7.69
C LEU A 58 -3.98 5.53 -8.67
N ASP A 59 -4.14 4.24 -8.94
CA ASP A 59 -5.17 3.72 -9.84
C ASP A 59 -6.52 3.58 -9.11
N SER A 60 -6.49 2.95 -7.94
CA SER A 60 -7.66 2.70 -7.08
C SER A 60 -7.90 3.80 -6.05
N GLY A 61 -6.91 4.64 -5.75
CA GLY A 61 -6.98 5.69 -4.73
C GLY A 61 -6.88 5.18 -3.29
N HIS A 62 -6.63 3.88 -3.10
CA HIS A 62 -6.61 3.26 -1.79
C HIS A 62 -5.25 3.36 -1.10
N ARG A 63 -5.29 3.65 0.20
CA ARG A 63 -4.09 3.62 1.04
C ARG A 63 -3.88 2.22 1.60
N PHE A 64 -2.66 1.71 1.47
CA PHE A 64 -2.27 0.39 1.93
C PHE A 64 -0.92 0.44 2.66
N LYS A 65 -0.69 -0.55 3.51
CA LYS A 65 0.60 -0.78 4.17
C LYS A 65 1.24 -2.03 3.59
N ILE A 66 2.54 -2.00 3.34
CA ILE A 66 3.27 -3.15 2.78
C ILE A 66 4.67 -3.24 3.38
N PRO A 67 5.16 -4.44 3.70
CA PRO A 67 6.55 -4.61 4.14
C PRO A 67 7.55 -4.25 3.05
N PRO A 68 8.71 -3.66 3.39
CA PRO A 68 9.73 -3.29 2.41
C PRO A 68 10.31 -4.47 1.62
N GLU A 69 10.22 -5.69 2.13
CA GLU A 69 10.64 -6.92 1.43
C GLU A 69 9.68 -7.36 0.32
N LYS A 70 8.40 -6.95 0.39
CA LYS A 70 7.33 -7.40 -0.52
C LYS A 70 7.16 -6.53 -1.75
N TYR A 71 7.98 -5.50 -1.92
CA TYR A 71 7.98 -4.70 -3.13
C TYR A 71 9.39 -4.25 -3.49
N ARG A 72 9.59 -3.91 -4.77
CA ARG A 72 10.79 -3.22 -5.25
C ARG A 72 10.40 -1.95 -5.97
N LYS A 73 11.20 -0.91 -5.79
CA LYS A 73 11.08 0.33 -6.56
C LYS A 73 11.66 0.11 -7.97
N LEU A 74 10.93 0.56 -8.99
CA LEU A 74 11.34 0.56 -10.39
C LEU A 74 11.94 1.89 -10.83
#